data_AF-A0A674J1G4-F1
#
_entry.id   AF-A0A674J1G4-F1
#
_cell.length_a   1.000
_cell.length_b   1.000
_cell.length_c   1.000
_cell.angle_alpha   90.00
_cell.angle_beta   90.00
_cell.angle_gamma   90.00
#
_symmetry.space_group_name_H-M   'P 1'
#
loop_
_entity.id
_entity.type
_entity.pdbx_description
1 polymer ?
#
loop_
_entity_poly.entity_id
_entity_poly.type
_entity_poly.pdbx_seq_one_letter_code
_entity_poly.pdbx_strand_id
1 'polypeptide(L)'
;MAGDSEQSLQEHEQPGGGEPFLIGVSGGTASGKSSVCARIVQLLGQNEVDYRQKQVVILSQDSFYRVLTSEQKSKALKGQFNFDHPDAFDNELIVKTLKEIMEGKTVQIP
;
A
#
# COMPACT_ATOMS: atom_id res chain seq x y z
N MET A 1 51.36 -17.75 -1.66
CA MET A 1 50.44 -18.89 -1.47
C MET A 1 49.86 -18.78 -0.08
N ALA A 2 48.54 -18.99 0.06
CA ALA A 2 47.65 -18.50 1.13
C ALA A 2 47.26 -17.03 0.91
N GLY A 3 46.01 -16.67 0.69
CA GLY A 3 44.75 -17.42 0.66
C GLY A 3 43.66 -16.36 0.59
N ASP A 4 42.95 -16.32 -0.52
CA ASP A 4 41.83 -15.41 -0.75
C ASP A 4 40.72 -15.73 0.25
N SER A 5 40.40 -14.77 1.12
CA SER A 5 39.19 -14.79 1.93
C SER A 5 38.14 -13.93 1.22
N GLU A 6 37.48 -14.55 0.24
CA GLU A 6 36.20 -14.10 -0.28
C GLU A 6 35.14 -14.23 0.82
N GLN A 7 34.67 -13.09 1.33
CA GLN A 7 33.32 -12.97 1.85
C GLN A 7 32.57 -12.07 0.90
N SER A 8 32.07 -12.66 -0.18
CA SER A 8 30.99 -12.07 -0.97
C SER A 8 29.78 -11.97 -0.06
N LEU A 9 29.50 -10.74 0.38
CA LEU A 9 28.19 -10.38 0.90
C LEU A 9 27.18 -10.84 -0.13
N GLN A 10 26.29 -11.76 0.27
CA GLN A 10 25.18 -12.21 -0.55
C GLN A 10 24.36 -10.98 -0.91
N GLU A 11 24.60 -10.44 -2.10
CA GLU A 11 23.67 -9.55 -2.77
C GLU A 11 22.36 -10.32 -2.83
N HIS A 12 21.38 -9.89 -2.04
CA HIS A 12 20.01 -10.30 -2.26
C HIS A 12 19.69 -9.92 -3.71
N GLU A 13 19.71 -10.92 -4.59
CA GLU A 13 19.21 -10.78 -5.95
C GLU A 13 17.80 -10.21 -5.84
N GLN A 14 17.69 -8.93 -6.18
CA GLN A 14 16.40 -8.32 -6.47
C GLN A 14 15.81 -9.18 -7.59
N PRO A 15 14.64 -9.81 -7.40
CA PRO A 15 14.00 -10.47 -8.51
C PRO A 15 13.87 -9.41 -9.61
N GLY A 16 14.32 -9.72 -10.82
CA GLY A 16 14.27 -8.83 -11.98
C GLY A 16 12.83 -8.53 -12.38
N GLY A 17 12.14 -7.76 -11.53
CA GLY A 17 10.76 -7.36 -11.66
C GLY A 17 10.72 -6.06 -12.44
N GLY A 18 9.96 -6.06 -13.54
CA GLY A 18 9.68 -4.83 -14.27
C GLY A 18 9.06 -3.77 -13.37
N GLU A 19 9.08 -2.52 -13.85
CA GLU A 19 8.45 -1.40 -13.15
C GLU A 19 7.01 -1.74 -12.75
N PRO A 20 6.61 -1.50 -11.48
CA PRO A 20 5.25 -1.76 -11.02
C PRO A 20 4.21 -1.02 -11.86
N PHE A 21 3.07 -1.66 -12.11
CA PHE A 21 1.96 -1.03 -12.81
C PHE A 21 0.87 -0.60 -11.82
N LEU A 22 0.65 0.72 -11.70
CA LEU A 22 -0.33 1.28 -10.79
C LEU A 22 -1.70 1.46 -11.46
N ILE A 23 -2.74 0.85 -10.89
CA ILE A 23 -4.13 0.99 -11.34
C ILE A 23 -4.92 1.74 -10.27
N GLY A 24 -5.38 2.96 -10.60
CA GLY A 24 -6.26 3.74 -9.74
C GLY A 24 -7.73 3.33 -9.89
N VAL A 25 -8.38 2.96 -8.78
CA VAL A 25 -9.82 2.63 -8.74
C VAL A 25 -10.53 3.61 -7.82
N SER A 26 -11.41 4.44 -8.39
CA SER A 26 -12.20 5.45 -7.66
C SER A 26 -13.70 5.27 -7.88
N GLY A 27 -14.51 6.01 -7.13
CA GLY A 27 -15.97 5.92 -7.10
C GLY A 27 -16.54 6.20 -5.72
N GLY A 28 -17.85 6.47 -5.65
CA GLY A 28 -18.54 6.78 -4.39
C GLY A 28 -18.47 5.65 -3.36
N THR A 29 -18.81 5.96 -2.11
CA THR A 29 -18.96 4.95 -1.05
C THR A 29 -20.00 3.91 -1.47
N ALA A 30 -19.72 2.64 -1.14
CA ALA A 30 -20.54 1.48 -1.53
C ALA A 30 -20.69 1.21 -3.04
N SER A 31 -19.90 1.85 -3.91
CA SER A 31 -19.93 1.58 -5.36
C SER A 31 -19.31 0.23 -5.78
N GLY A 32 -18.74 -0.53 -4.84
CA GLY A 32 -18.16 -1.85 -5.10
C GLY A 32 -16.65 -1.87 -5.37
N LYS A 33 -15.91 -0.76 -5.21
CA LYS A 33 -14.45 -0.68 -5.44
C LYS A 33 -13.68 -1.83 -4.77
N SER A 34 -13.85 -1.99 -3.47
CA SER A 34 -13.14 -3.02 -2.68
C SER A 34 -13.49 -4.43 -3.15
N SER A 35 -14.77 -4.66 -3.50
CA SER A 35 -15.24 -5.95 -4.02
C SER A 35 -14.65 -6.26 -5.39
N VAL A 36 -14.56 -5.27 -6.28
CA VAL A 36 -13.94 -5.42 -7.61
C VAL A 36 -12.45 -5.72 -7.47
N CYS A 37 -11.72 -4.95 -6.66
CA CYS A 37 -10.28 -5.18 -6.44
C CYS A 37 -10.02 -6.57 -5.84
N ALA A 38 -10.79 -6.98 -4.83
CA ALA A 38 -10.67 -8.31 -4.22
C ALA A 38 -10.94 -9.44 -5.23
N ARG A 39 -11.94 -9.25 -6.11
CA ARG A 39 -12.27 -10.23 -7.15
C ARG A 39 -11.16 -10.35 -8.19
N ILE A 40 -10.52 -9.25 -8.58
CA ILE A 40 -9.38 -9.26 -9.51
C ILE A 40 -8.22 -10.08 -8.91
N VAL A 41 -7.82 -9.80 -7.67
CA VAL A 41 -6.76 -10.53 -6.97
C VAL A 41 -7.08 -12.02 -6.85
N GLN A 42 -8.34 -12.36 -6.54
CA GLN A 42 -8.80 -13.75 -6.50
C GLN A 42 -8.67 -14.44 -7.86
N LEU A 43 -9.15 -13.81 -8.95
CA LEU A 43 -9.12 -14.39 -10.29
C LEU A 43 -7.69 -14.55 -10.84
N LEU A 44 -6.74 -13.76 -10.35
CA LEU A 44 -5.31 -13.87 -10.65
C LEU A 44 -4.57 -14.87 -9.74
N GLY A 45 -5.28 -15.61 -8.89
CA GLY A 45 -4.70 -16.64 -8.02
C GLY A 45 -3.83 -16.11 -6.88
N GLN A 46 -3.85 -14.80 -6.60
CA GLN A 46 -2.92 -14.15 -5.67
C GLN A 46 -3.30 -14.34 -4.18
N ASN A 47 -4.44 -14.99 -3.90
CA ASN A 47 -4.88 -15.26 -2.53
C ASN A 47 -4.11 -16.41 -1.87
N GLU A 48 -3.57 -17.34 -2.65
CA GLU A 48 -2.87 -18.53 -2.17
C GLU A 48 -1.34 -18.37 -2.22
N VAL A 49 -0.86 -17.28 -2.83
CA VAL A 49 0.56 -16.94 -2.94
C VAL A 49 1.07 -16.37 -1.61
N ASP A 50 2.29 -16.75 -1.22
CA ASP A 50 2.97 -16.18 -0.06
C ASP A 50 3.02 -14.65 -0.17
N TYR A 51 2.82 -13.97 0.96
CA TYR A 51 2.72 -12.50 0.99
C TYR A 51 3.96 -11.80 0.40
N ARG A 52 5.15 -12.40 0.48
CA ARG A 52 6.39 -11.86 -0.09
C ARG A 52 6.52 -12.10 -1.60
N GLN A 53 5.71 -12.99 -2.14
CA GLN A 53 5.75 -13.39 -3.55
C GLN A 53 4.54 -12.89 -4.35
N LYS A 54 3.63 -12.13 -3.72
CA LYS A 54 2.49 -11.54 -4.42
C LYS A 54 2.96 -10.56 -5.49
N GLN A 55 2.44 -10.73 -6.69
CA GLN A 55 2.67 -9.84 -7.82
C GLN A 55 1.57 -8.78 -7.95
N VAL A 56 0.42 -9.01 -7.32
CA VAL A 56 -0.68 -8.04 -7.26
C VAL A 56 -1.05 -7.78 -5.81
N VAL A 57 -1.08 -6.50 -5.45
CA VAL A 57 -1.43 -6.01 -4.12
C VAL A 57 -2.52 -4.96 -4.22
N ILE A 58 -3.39 -4.88 -3.21
CA ILE A 58 -4.43 -3.86 -3.10
C ILE A 58 -3.99 -2.88 -2.02
N LEU A 59 -3.97 -1.59 -2.37
CA LEU A 59 -3.75 -0.50 -1.44
C LEU A 59 -5.04 0.30 -1.30
N SER A 60 -5.56 0.42 -0.07
CA SER A 60 -6.77 1.19 0.21
C SER A 60 -6.41 2.60 0.66
N GLN A 61 -7.09 3.62 0.14
CA GLN A 61 -6.96 5.00 0.62
C GLN A 61 -7.39 5.12 2.10
N ASP A 62 -8.30 4.25 2.55
CA ASP A 62 -8.78 4.21 3.94
C ASP A 62 -7.65 3.91 4.95
N SER A 63 -6.56 3.28 4.53
CA SER A 63 -5.39 3.07 5.39
C SER A 63 -4.67 4.38 5.74
N PHE A 64 -4.91 5.44 4.97
CA PHE A 64 -4.19 6.72 5.10
C PHE A 64 -5.05 7.82 5.74
N TYR A 65 -6.04 7.44 6.57
CA TYR A 65 -6.71 8.43 7.42
C TYR A 65 -5.72 9.07 8.39
N ARG A 66 -5.83 10.39 8.54
CA ARG A 66 -5.03 11.12 9.53
C ARG A 66 -5.40 10.71 10.95
N VAL A 67 -4.40 10.67 11.81
CA VAL A 67 -4.61 10.51 13.24
C VAL A 67 -5.34 11.74 13.77
N LEU A 68 -6.55 11.52 14.28
CA LEU A 68 -7.40 12.59 14.81
C LEU A 68 -6.82 13.16 16.12
N THR A 69 -6.88 14.49 16.27
CA THR A 69 -6.63 15.15 17.55
C THR A 69 -7.73 14.81 18.56
N SER A 70 -7.50 15.05 19.86
CA SER A 70 -8.51 14.80 20.91
C SER A 70 -9.83 15.52 20.65
N GLU A 71 -9.79 16.74 20.10
CA GLU A 71 -10.99 17.50 19.74
C GLU A 71 -11.72 16.86 18.55
N GLN A 72 -10.98 16.49 17.51
CA GLN A 72 -11.55 15.83 16.32
C GLN A 72 -12.14 14.46 16.66
N LYS A 73 -11.51 13.69 17.54
CA LYS A 73 -12.07 12.43 18.06
C LYS A 73 -13.41 12.66 18.75
N SER A 74 -13.51 13.70 19.60
CA SER A 74 -14.77 14.05 20.26
C SER A 74 -15.89 14.41 19.26
N LYS A 75 -15.56 15.14 18.19
CA LYS A 75 -16.49 15.44 17.09
C LYS A 75 -16.87 14.17 16.31
N ALA A 76 -15.91 13.31 16.00
CA ALA A 76 -16.13 12.06 15.28
C ALA A 76 -17.05 11.10 16.03
N LEU A 77 -16.89 10.97 17.36
CA LEU A 77 -17.77 10.16 18.21
C LEU A 77 -19.23 10.65 18.20
N LYS A 78 -19.46 11.94 17.89
CA LYS A 78 -20.79 12.54 17.74
C LYS A 78 -21.29 12.54 16.29
N GLY A 79 -20.55 11.93 15.36
CA GLY A 79 -20.87 11.96 13.93
C GLY A 79 -20.67 13.34 13.27
N GLN A 80 -19.91 14.24 13.90
CA GLN A 80 -19.70 15.62 13.46
C GLN A 80 -18.32 15.83 12.80
N PHE A 81 -17.65 14.75 12.42
CA PHE A 81 -16.40 14.80 11.66
C PHE A 81 -16.64 14.26 10.25
N ASN A 82 -16.21 15.01 9.24
CA ASN A 82 -16.37 14.61 7.85
C ASN A 82 -15.17 13.79 7.39
N PHE A 83 -15.32 12.47 7.34
CA PHE A 83 -14.29 11.56 6.85
C PHE A 83 -14.14 11.56 5.33
N ASP A 84 -15.12 12.07 4.58
CA ASP A 84 -15.06 12.17 3.12
C ASP A 84 -14.35 13.45 2.64
N HIS A 85 -13.99 14.36 3.56
CA HIS A 85 -13.27 15.57 3.20
C HIS A 85 -11.81 15.23 2.81
N PRO A 86 -11.22 15.85 1.77
CA PRO A 86 -9.83 15.61 1.38
C PRO A 86 -8.81 15.75 2.53
N ASP A 87 -9.10 16.64 3.50
CA ASP A 87 -8.25 16.87 4.68
C ASP A 87 -8.27 15.75 5.72
N ALA A 88 -9.21 14.80 5.62
CA ALA A 88 -9.24 13.62 6.49
C ALA A 88 -8.12 12.64 6.14
N PHE A 89 -7.55 12.74 4.92
CA PHE A 89 -6.50 11.85 4.42
C PHE A 89 -5.12 12.49 4.52
N ASP A 90 -4.10 11.66 4.78
CA ASP A 90 -2.71 12.06 4.69
C ASP A 90 -2.21 11.95 3.24
N ASN A 91 -2.57 12.95 2.43
CA ASN A 91 -2.22 12.98 1.01
C ASN A 91 -0.70 13.00 0.77
N GLU A 92 0.07 13.60 1.67
CA GLU A 92 1.54 13.61 1.57
C GLU A 92 2.10 12.20 1.76
N LEU A 93 1.60 11.47 2.77
CA LEU A 93 1.97 10.08 3.00
C LEU A 93 1.55 9.19 1.83
N ILE A 94 0.33 9.34 1.30
CA ILE A 94 -0.15 8.59 0.12
C ILE A 94 0.82 8.78 -1.05
N VAL A 95 1.13 10.03 -1.41
CA VAL A 95 2.02 10.33 -2.54
C VAL A 95 3.42 9.78 -2.31
N LYS A 96 3.95 9.90 -1.09
CA LYS A 96 5.27 9.36 -0.74
C LYS A 96 5.29 7.83 -0.88
N THR A 97 4.33 7.14 -0.29
CA THR A 97 4.24 5.68 -0.33
C THR A 97 4.07 5.17 -1.77
N LEU A 98 3.22 5.81 -2.59
CA LEU A 98 3.06 5.42 -3.99
C LEU A 98 4.34 5.62 -4.80
N LYS A 99 5.09 6.71 -4.58
CA LYS A 99 6.38 6.92 -5.24
C LYS A 99 7.39 5.84 -4.87
N GLU A 100 7.52 5.53 -3.58
CA GLU A 100 8.42 4.48 -3.11
C GLU A 100 8.06 3.11 -3.72
N ILE A 101 6.77 2.78 -3.81
CA ILE A 101 6.30 1.56 -4.50
C ILE A 101 6.72 1.56 -5.96
N MET A 102 6.49 2.66 -6.70
CA MET A 102 6.84 2.76 -8.12
C MET A 102 8.35 2.69 -8.37
N GLU A 103 9.17 3.06 -7.38
CA GLU A 103 10.63 2.89 -7.39
C GLU A 103 11.08 1.46 -7.01
N GLY A 104 10.14 0.53 -6.79
CA GLY A 104 10.43 -0.85 -6.41
C GLY A 104 10.85 -1.02 -4.93
N LYS A 105 10.63 0.00 -4.09
CA LYS A 105 10.98 -0.07 -2.67
C LYS A 105 9.91 -0.79 -1.88
N THR A 106 10.34 -1.58 -0.90
CA THR A 106 9.43 -2.13 0.11
C THR A 106 8.97 -1.02 1.05
N VAL A 107 7.66 -0.90 1.25
CA VAL A 107 7.03 0.11 2.11
C VAL A 107 6.21 -0.55 3.22
N GLN A 108 6.02 0.18 4.32
CA GLN A 108 5.07 -0.19 5.36
C GLN A 108 3.85 0.73 5.24
N ILE A 109 2.67 0.12 5.11
CA ILE A 109 1.40 0.84 5.15
C ILE A 109 1.07 1.13 6.63
N PRO A 110 0.65 2.36 6.96
CA PRO A 110 0.29 2.76 8.32
C PRO A 110 -0.89 1.96 8.92
#